data_AF-A0A2I1HVB6-F1
#
_entry.id   AF-A0A2I1HVB6-F1
#
_cell.length_a   1.000
_cell.length_b   1.000
_cell.length_c   1.000
_cell.angle_alpha   90.00
_cell.angle_beta   90.00
_cell.angle_gamma   90.00
#
_symmetry.space_group_name_H-M   'P 1'
#
loop_
_entity.id
_entity.type
_entity.pdbx_description
1 polymer ?
#
loop_
_entity_poly.entity_id
_entity_poly.type
_entity_poly.pdbx_seq_one_letter_code
_entity_poly.pdbx_strand_id
1 'polypeptide(L)'
;MKCWDAKAENRPSAKELYQILNKWHEDMNSNSEISSQMREYNKKIREKKLKNRSNENKSESIKTHPQAIYTSRLLNFKNLPEPVNSSDLSSFQVNSDDIPSVSANIISECFDVQFSELDLNEINQDDDDLNDES
;
A
#
# COMPACT_ATOMS: atom_id res chain seq x y z
N MET A 1 6.09 -12.45 -1.79
CA MET A 1 4.85 -12.84 -2.49
C MET A 1 4.93 -12.30 -3.91
N LYS A 2 4.72 -13.13 -4.95
CA LYS A 2 4.94 -12.69 -6.36
C LYS A 2 4.04 -11.53 -6.81
N CYS A 3 2.82 -11.45 -6.29
CA CYS A 3 1.90 -10.33 -6.58
C CYS A 3 2.39 -8.97 -6.04
N TRP A 4 3.35 -8.98 -5.12
CA TRP A 4 3.90 -7.78 -4.48
C TRP A 4 5.33 -7.48 -4.94
N ASP A 5 5.77 -8.10 -6.04
CA ASP A 5 7.11 -7.84 -6.55
C ASP A 5 7.22 -6.39 -7.04
N ALA A 6 8.33 -5.75 -6.71
CA ALA A 6 8.63 -4.39 -7.15
C ALA A 6 8.60 -4.26 -8.67
N LYS A 7 9.13 -5.27 -9.38
CA LYS A 7 9.14 -5.31 -10.85
C LYS A 7 7.82 -5.84 -11.38
N ALA A 8 7.22 -5.11 -12.31
CA ALA A 8 5.91 -5.46 -12.85
C ALA A 8 5.96 -6.80 -13.62
N GLU A 9 7.09 -7.09 -14.27
CA GLU A 9 7.31 -8.30 -15.07
C GLU A 9 7.34 -9.58 -14.22
N ASN A 10 7.66 -9.45 -12.94
CA ASN A 10 7.68 -10.55 -11.99
C ASN A 10 6.30 -10.84 -11.38
N ARG A 11 5.33 -9.93 -11.56
CA ARG A 11 3.98 -10.10 -11.04
C ARG A 11 3.21 -11.06 -11.93
N PRO A 12 2.44 -12.00 -11.33
CA PRO A 12 1.58 -12.88 -12.10
C PRO A 12 0.48 -12.05 -12.79
N SER A 13 0.18 -12.42 -14.03
CA SER A 13 -0.98 -11.91 -14.75
C SER A 13 -2.29 -12.35 -14.08
N ALA A 14 -3.38 -11.66 -14.40
CA ALA A 14 -4.71 -12.03 -13.94
C ALA A 14 -5.08 -13.48 -14.33
N LYS A 15 -4.64 -13.94 -15.51
CA LYS A 15 -4.87 -15.31 -16.00
C LYS A 15 -4.12 -16.35 -15.15
N GLU A 16 -2.87 -16.09 -14.80
CA GLU A 16 -2.08 -16.98 -13.95
C GLU A 16 -2.64 -17.04 -12.53
N LEU A 17 -3.03 -15.89 -11.98
CA LEU A 17 -3.71 -15.83 -10.68
C LEU A 17 -4.99 -16.68 -10.68
N TYR A 18 -5.81 -16.55 -11.72
CA TYR A 18 -7.03 -17.35 -11.85
C TYR A 18 -6.74 -18.85 -11.85
N GLN A 19 -5.71 -19.30 -12.58
CA GLN A 19 -5.33 -20.72 -12.61
C GLN A 19 -4.86 -21.23 -11.25
N ILE A 20 -4.04 -20.45 -10.54
CA ILE A 20 -3.56 -20.78 -9.19
C ILE A 20 -4.74 -20.90 -8.22
N LEU A 21 -5.64 -19.91 -8.22
CA LEU A 21 -6.81 -19.90 -7.35
C LEU A 21 -7.77 -21.06 -7.66
N ASN A 22 -7.98 -21.37 -8.94
CA ASN A 22 -8.82 -22.50 -9.33
C ASN A 22 -8.23 -23.83 -8.88
N LYS A 23 -6.91 -24.02 -8.98
CA LYS A 23 -6.25 -25.21 -8.44
C LYS A 23 -6.45 -25.34 -6.93
N TRP A 24 -6.28 -24.25 -6.19
CA TRP A 24 -6.51 -24.26 -4.73
C TRP A 24 -7.96 -24.58 -4.37
N HIS A 25 -8.92 -24.10 -5.16
CA HIS A 25 -10.33 -24.42 -4.98
C HIS A 25 -10.59 -25.92 -5.13
N GLU A 26 -10.04 -26.54 -6.18
CA GLU A 26 -10.16 -28.00 -6.37
C GLU A 26 -9.47 -28.79 -5.24
N ASP A 27 -8.27 -28.36 -4.83
CA ASP A 27 -7.52 -28.99 -3.73
C ASP A 27 -8.26 -28.85 -2.36
N MET A 28 -9.13 -27.84 -2.22
CA MET A 28 -9.91 -27.59 -1.01
C MET A 28 -11.01 -28.65 -0.78
N ASN A 29 -11.52 -29.28 -1.83
CA ASN A 29 -12.52 -30.35 -1.72
C ASN A 29 -11.98 -31.64 -1.07
N SER A 30 -10.66 -31.74 -0.88
CA SER A 30 -9.97 -32.95 -0.43
C SER A 30 -9.45 -32.87 1.01
N ASN A 31 -10.20 -32.34 1.99
CA ASN A 31 -9.80 -32.28 3.42
C ASN A 31 -8.31 -31.90 3.63
N SER A 32 -7.81 -30.99 2.80
CA SER A 32 -6.39 -30.62 2.76
C SER A 32 -6.03 -29.71 3.93
N GLU A 33 -4.74 -29.58 4.24
CA GLU A 33 -4.24 -28.66 5.28
C GLU A 33 -4.76 -27.23 5.10
N ILE A 34 -4.89 -26.79 3.84
CA ILE A 34 -5.46 -25.50 3.44
C ILE A 34 -6.91 -25.36 3.95
N SER A 35 -7.73 -26.41 3.81
CA SER A 35 -9.12 -26.40 4.27
C SER A 35 -9.23 -26.28 5.81
N SER A 36 -8.30 -26.91 6.53
CA SER A 36 -8.21 -26.83 7.99
C SER A 36 -7.78 -25.43 8.45
N GLN A 37 -6.73 -24.86 7.86
CA GLN A 37 -6.27 -23.50 8.15
C GLN A 37 -7.38 -22.47 7.86
N MET A 38 -8.08 -22.62 6.73
CA MET A 38 -9.22 -21.76 6.36
C MET A 38 -10.36 -21.86 7.39
N ARG A 39 -10.70 -23.07 7.85
CA ARG A 39 -11.73 -23.30 8.86
C ARG A 39 -11.37 -22.63 10.19
N GLU A 40 -10.12 -22.79 10.64
CA GLU A 40 -9.64 -22.13 11.85
C GLU A 40 -9.67 -20.60 11.74
N TYR A 41 -9.20 -20.06 10.62
CA TYR A 41 -9.22 -18.62 10.38
C TYR A 41 -10.66 -18.07 10.38
N ASN A 42 -11.57 -18.75 9.68
CA ASN A 42 -12.99 -18.39 9.66
C ASN A 42 -13.63 -18.44 11.05
N LYS A 43 -13.24 -19.41 11.88
CA LYS A 43 -13.66 -19.48 13.30
C LYS A 43 -13.16 -18.25 14.07
N LYS A 44 -11.87 -17.92 13.97
CA LYS A 44 -11.26 -16.75 14.63
C LYS A 44 -11.92 -15.44 14.18
N ILE A 45 -12.18 -15.26 12.88
CA ILE A 45 -12.89 -14.08 12.37
C ILE A 45 -14.30 -14.00 12.95
N ARG A 46 -15.03 -15.12 13.00
CA ARG A 46 -16.38 -15.16 13.57
C ARG A 46 -16.36 -14.78 15.04
N GLU A 47 -15.44 -15.32 15.83
CA GLU A 47 -15.25 -14.98 17.23
C GLU A 47 -14.92 -13.49 17.42
N LYS A 48 -13.99 -12.94 16.61
CA LYS A 48 -13.67 -11.51 16.62
C LYS A 48 -14.87 -10.64 16.26
N LYS A 49 -15.65 -11.03 15.25
CA LYS A 49 -16.86 -10.29 14.83
C LYS A 49 -17.93 -10.32 15.93
N LEU A 50 -18.11 -11.44 16.62
CA LEU A 50 -19.03 -11.55 17.77
C LEU A 50 -18.57 -10.67 18.93
N LYS A 51 -17.27 -10.65 19.25
CA LYS A 51 -16.68 -9.78 20.28
C LYS A 51 -16.79 -8.29 19.95
N ASN A 52 -16.69 -7.95 18.66
CA ASN A 52 -16.90 -6.58 18.20
C ASN A 52 -18.37 -6.18 18.22
N ARG A 53 -19.30 -7.12 18.00
CA ARG A 53 -20.74 -6.88 18.07
C ARG A 53 -21.24 -6.65 19.51
N SER A 54 -20.61 -7.27 20.51
CA SER A 54 -20.90 -6.92 21.92
C SER A 54 -20.43 -5.52 22.32
N ASN A 55 -19.57 -4.89 21.53
CA ASN A 55 -19.24 -3.46 21.60
C ASN A 55 -20.16 -2.66 20.66
N GLU A 56 -21.45 -2.97 20.64
CA GLU A 56 -22.44 -2.23 19.84
C GLU A 56 -22.42 -0.74 20.28
N ASN A 57 -22.20 0.13 19.29
CA ASN A 57 -22.50 1.58 19.29
C ASN A 57 -21.39 2.57 19.69
N LYS A 58 -20.12 2.28 19.40
CA LYS A 58 -19.20 3.37 19.06
C LYS A 58 -18.87 3.27 17.57
N SER A 59 -19.71 3.86 16.73
CA SER A 59 -19.19 4.46 15.52
C SER A 59 -18.21 5.54 16.00
N GLU A 60 -16.93 5.17 16.08
CA GLU A 60 -15.88 6.19 16.19
C GLU A 60 -16.05 7.07 14.96
N SER A 61 -16.62 8.25 15.15
CA SER A 61 -16.63 9.27 14.12
C SER A 61 -15.17 9.44 13.71
N ILE A 62 -14.90 9.27 12.41
CA ILE A 62 -13.55 9.42 11.88
C ILE A 62 -13.14 10.85 12.21
N LYS A 63 -12.27 11.01 13.20
CA LYS A 63 -11.72 12.30 13.58
C LYS A 63 -10.59 12.61 12.62
N THR A 64 -10.88 13.44 11.64
CA THR A 64 -9.84 14.00 10.78
C THR A 64 -9.13 15.12 11.55
N HIS A 65 -7.82 15.23 11.34
CA HIS A 65 -7.06 16.37 11.83
C HIS A 65 -7.55 17.64 11.10
N PRO A 66 -7.69 18.80 11.76
CA PRO A 66 -8.18 20.02 11.10
C PRO A 66 -7.37 20.45 9.87
N GLN A 67 -6.09 20.09 9.82
CA GLN A 67 -5.16 20.35 8.71
C GLN A 67 -5.08 19.21 7.68
N ALA A 68 -5.83 18.11 7.85
CA ALA A 68 -5.80 17.01 6.90
C ALA A 68 -6.60 17.34 5.63
N ILE A 69 -5.96 17.22 4.46
CA ILE A 69 -6.58 17.48 3.17
C ILE A 69 -6.71 16.14 2.42
N TYR A 70 -7.95 15.67 2.23
CA TYR A 70 -8.28 14.38 1.61
C TYR A 70 -8.78 14.53 0.17
N THR A 71 -8.31 15.54 -0.56
CA THR A 71 -8.63 15.67 -1.98
C THR A 71 -7.64 14.85 -2.82
N SER A 72 -8.09 14.34 -3.97
CA SER A 72 -7.18 13.75 -4.95
C SER A 72 -6.18 14.79 -5.43
N ARG A 73 -4.89 14.46 -5.41
CA ARG A 73 -3.80 15.31 -5.88
C ARG A 73 -2.99 14.57 -6.93
N LEU A 74 -2.46 15.30 -7.91
CA LEU A 74 -1.55 14.73 -8.90
C LEU A 74 -0.22 14.40 -8.22
N LEU A 75 0.26 13.16 -8.37
CA LEU A 75 1.57 12.74 -7.86
C LEU A 75 2.65 13.07 -8.90
N ASN A 76 3.73 13.71 -8.47
CA ASN A 76 4.91 13.95 -9.32
C ASN A 76 5.87 12.75 -9.23
N PHE A 77 6.09 12.06 -10.35
CA PHE A 77 6.95 10.87 -10.42
C PHE A 77 8.40 11.16 -10.84
N LYS A 78 8.76 12.42 -11.15
CA LYS A 78 10.05 12.76 -11.79
C LYS A 78 11.29 12.35 -10.98
N ASN A 79 11.19 12.30 -9.64
CA ASN A 79 12.34 12.06 -8.74
C ASN A 79 12.11 10.90 -7.76
N LEU A 80 11.23 9.95 -8.08
CA LEU A 80 11.01 8.79 -7.20
C LEU A 80 12.09 7.73 -7.43
N PRO A 81 12.60 7.10 -6.35
CA PRO A 81 13.52 5.97 -6.49
C PRO A 81 12.82 4.78 -7.15
N GLU A 82 13.61 3.90 -7.77
CA GLU A 82 13.07 2.65 -8.29
C GLU A 82 12.46 1.81 -7.15
N PRO A 83 11.32 1.17 -7.39
CA PRO A 83 10.73 0.28 -6.39
C PRO A 83 11.67 -0.91 -6.15
N VAL A 84 11.86 -1.25 -4.87
CA VAL A 84 12.70 -2.38 -4.44
C VAL A 84 11.90 -3.33 -3.55
N ASN A 85 12.22 -4.62 -3.61
CA ASN A 85 11.56 -5.61 -2.75
C ASN A 85 12.06 -5.47 -1.31
N SER A 86 11.22 -5.83 -0.34
CA SER A 86 11.57 -5.73 1.08
C SER A 86 12.75 -6.61 1.49
N SER A 87 12.97 -7.73 0.79
CA SER A 87 14.15 -8.58 0.97
C SER A 87 15.46 -7.85 0.64
N ASP A 88 15.40 -6.94 -0.33
CA ASP A 88 16.55 -6.24 -0.87
C ASP A 88 16.87 -4.99 -0.04
N LEU A 89 15.99 -4.64 0.89
CA LEU A 89 16.20 -3.52 1.82
C LEU A 89 17.29 -3.81 2.86
N SER A 90 17.62 -5.07 3.11
CA SER A 90 18.64 -5.46 4.11
C SER A 90 20.05 -4.96 3.76
N SER A 91 20.32 -4.59 2.50
CA SER A 91 21.63 -4.08 2.07
C SER A 91 21.80 -2.57 2.19
N PHE A 92 20.74 -1.81 2.53
CA PHE A 92 20.88 -0.39 2.87
C PHE A 92 21.45 -0.26 4.29
N GLN A 93 22.72 -0.62 4.46
CA GLN A 93 23.50 -0.12 5.59
C GLN A 93 23.74 1.36 5.32
N VAL A 94 22.93 2.20 5.96
CA VAL A 94 23.21 3.63 6.04
C VAL A 94 24.47 3.75 6.91
N ASN A 95 25.64 3.84 6.27
CA ASN A 95 26.87 4.24 6.93
C ASN A 95 26.74 5.73 7.25
N SER A 96 26.02 6.04 8.32
CA SER A 96 26.10 7.33 8.97
C SER A 96 26.69 7.07 10.34
N ASP A 97 27.97 7.39 10.49
CA ASP A 97 28.76 7.14 11.71
C ASP A 97 28.24 7.89 12.95
N ASP A 98 27.11 8.63 12.85
CA ASP A 98 26.59 9.49 13.91
C ASP A 98 25.17 9.18 14.42
N ILE A 99 24.51 8.06 14.05
CA ILE A 99 23.17 7.74 14.63
C ILE A 99 23.01 6.26 15.05
N PRO A 100 22.72 5.96 16.33
CA PRO A 100 22.49 4.60 16.77
C PRO A 100 21.14 4.06 16.29
N SER A 101 21.17 2.88 15.65
CA SER A 101 20.04 1.96 15.44
C SER A 101 18.88 2.50 14.58
N VAL A 102 19.14 2.78 13.30
CA VAL A 102 18.14 3.25 12.33
C VAL A 102 17.38 2.09 11.63
N SER A 103 17.81 0.83 11.77
CA SER A 103 17.26 -0.31 11.00
C SER A 103 15.78 -0.62 11.25
N ALA A 104 15.24 -0.27 12.42
CA ALA A 104 13.82 -0.45 12.73
C ALA A 104 12.93 0.74 12.31
N ASN A 105 13.50 1.94 12.15
CA ASN A 105 12.73 3.16 11.86
C ASN A 105 12.45 3.36 10.36
N ILE A 106 13.31 2.86 9.47
CA ILE A 106 13.12 2.97 8.01
C ILE A 106 11.87 2.21 7.53
N ILE A 107 11.48 1.13 8.21
CA ILE A 107 10.29 0.34 7.86
C ILE A 107 8.99 1.09 8.25
N SER A 108 9.07 2.07 9.15
CA SER A 108 7.93 2.81 9.69
C SER A 108 7.82 4.26 9.22
N GLU A 109 8.83 4.82 8.57
CA GLU A 109 8.70 6.11 7.88
C GLU A 109 7.90 5.89 6.59
N CYS A 110 6.57 5.93 6.74
CA CYS A 110 5.75 6.51 5.69
C CYS A 110 6.40 7.85 5.35
N PHE A 111 6.87 8.05 4.12
CA PHE A 111 7.37 9.34 3.67
C PHE A 111 6.29 10.40 3.96
N ASP A 112 6.44 11.12 5.07
CA ASP A 112 5.74 12.38 5.29
C ASP A 112 6.40 13.38 4.34
N VAL A 113 6.06 13.29 3.06
CA VAL A 113 6.40 14.32 2.10
C VAL A 113 5.68 15.58 2.58
N GLN A 114 6.42 16.44 3.29
CA GLN A 114 5.98 17.79 3.62
C GLN A 114 5.92 18.58 2.31
N PHE A 115 4.83 18.40 1.55
CA PHE A 115 4.49 19.31 0.48
C PHE A 115 4.18 20.66 1.11
N SER A 116 5.02 21.66 0.80
CA SER A 116 4.72 23.02 1.18
C SER A 116 3.65 23.57 0.23
N GLU A 117 2.82 24.51 0.69
CA GLU A 117 1.82 25.17 -0.19
C GLU A 117 2.48 25.86 -1.41
N LEU A 118 3.78 26.14 -1.34
CA LEU A 118 4.54 26.78 -2.41
C LEU A 118 4.80 25.85 -3.61
N ASP A 119 4.81 24.54 -3.39
CA ASP A 119 4.95 23.53 -4.45
C ASP A 119 3.68 23.40 -5.32
N LEU A 120 2.61 24.14 -5.00
CA LEU A 120 1.29 24.09 -5.68
C LEU A 120 1.11 25.16 -6.77
N ASN A 121 1.97 26.18 -6.83
CA ASN A 121 1.75 27.36 -7.68
C ASN A 121 2.46 27.30 -9.05
N GLU A 122 3.25 26.26 -9.32
CA GLU A 122 4.13 26.22 -10.51
C GLU A 122 3.48 25.61 -11.77
N ILE A 123 2.19 25.27 -11.76
CA ILE A 123 1.57 24.50 -12.88
C ILE A 123 0.58 25.33 -13.74
N ASN A 124 0.28 26.58 -13.38
CA ASN A 124 -0.75 27.37 -14.09
C ASN A 124 -0.19 28.53 -14.94
N GLN A 125 0.92 28.37 -15.68
CA GLN A 125 1.44 29.49 -16.49
C GLN A 125 1.78 29.23 -17.97
N ASP A 126 1.45 28.09 -18.57
CA ASP A 126 1.84 27.82 -19.96
C ASP A 126 0.69 27.57 -20.96
N ASP A 127 -0.52 28.10 -20.72
CA ASP A 127 -1.62 28.01 -21.69
C ASP A 127 -2.31 29.37 -21.92
N ASP A 128 -1.58 30.39 -22.36
CA ASP A 128 -2.17 31.59 -22.97
C ASP A 128 -1.16 32.22 -23.95
N ASP A 129 -1.11 31.68 -25.18
CA ASP A 129 -0.80 32.45 -26.40
C ASP A 129 -0.92 31.57 -27.66
N LEU A 130 -2.15 31.39 -28.13
CA LEU A 130 -2.42 31.14 -29.55
C LEU A 130 -3.49 32.13 -30.03
N ASN A 131 -3.04 33.35 -30.31
CA ASN A 131 -3.78 34.32 -31.11
C ASN A 131 -3.97 33.78 -32.54
N ASP A 132 -5.23 33.47 -32.84
CA ASP A 132 -6.03 33.99 -33.96
C ASP A 132 -5.30 34.35 -35.28
N GLU A 133 -5.51 33.53 -36.32
CA GLU A 133 -5.57 33.99 -37.72
C GLU A 133 -6.41 33.01 -38.56
N SER A 134 -7.67 33.37 -38.83
CA SER A 134 -8.38 33.07 -40.09
C SER A 134 -9.58 33.99 -40.30
#